data_AF-A0A4Q7X360-F1
#
_entry.id   AF-A0A4Q7X360-F1
#
_cell.length_a   1.000
_cell.length_b   1.000
_cell.length_c   1.000
_cell.angle_alpha   90.00
_cell.angle_beta   90.00
_cell.angle_gamma   90.00
#
_symmetry.space_group_name_H-M   'P 1'
#
loop_
_entity.id
_entity.type
_entity.pdbx_description
1 polymer ?
#
loop_
_entity_poly.entity_id
_entity_poly.type
_entity_poly.pdbx_seq_one_letter_code
_entity_poly.pdbx_strand_id
1 'polypeptide(L)'
;MPVSLLAVGRFVDFPVYRGAKHSYDPTKALPRKGPAVAAKPVAEPAKRLVVLVSGSGTNLQALLDEIAAAGAEAYGAEIVAVGADREGVEGLARAERAGIPTFVRKVKDYGTREEWDAALAEAVAAHEPDLVVSAGFMKIVGKEFLARFGGRFVNTHPALLPSFPGAHGVRDALAYGARVTGCTVHFVDDGVDTGPIIAQGVVEVRDEDDESALHERIKEVERRLLVEVVGRLARNGYRIEGRKVVIQ
;
A
#
# COMPACT_ATOMS: atom_id res chain seq x y z
N MET A 1 2.02 -7.31 44.51
CA MET A 1 2.14 -8.76 44.67
C MET A 1 3.22 -9.24 43.70
N PRO A 2 4.46 -9.53 44.13
CA PRO A 2 5.48 -10.04 43.22
C PRO A 2 5.43 -11.57 43.22
N VAL A 3 5.53 -12.20 42.05
CA VAL A 3 5.70 -13.65 41.94
C VAL A 3 7.16 -13.94 41.58
N SER A 4 7.77 -14.73 42.45
CA SER A 4 9.17 -15.13 42.49
C SER A 4 9.55 -16.10 41.37
N LEU A 5 10.77 -15.96 40.88
CA LEU A 5 11.53 -16.92 40.09
C LEU A 5 12.13 -17.99 41.03
N LEU A 6 11.99 -19.29 40.73
CA LEU A 6 12.95 -20.37 41.07
C LEU A 6 12.37 -21.76 40.75
N ALA A 7 13.03 -22.50 39.86
CA ALA A 7 13.30 -23.94 40.02
C ALA A 7 14.35 -24.41 39.00
N VAL A 8 15.50 -24.82 39.53
CA VAL A 8 16.63 -25.46 38.84
C VAL A 8 16.60 -26.97 39.18
N GLY A 9 16.98 -27.82 38.22
CA GLY A 9 17.32 -29.24 38.39
C GLY A 9 16.43 -30.16 37.56
N ARG A 10 16.90 -31.22 36.89
CA ARG A 10 18.10 -32.06 37.08
C ARG A 10 18.52 -32.71 35.75
N PHE A 11 19.81 -33.03 35.66
CA PHE A 11 20.42 -33.94 34.69
C PHE A 11 19.83 -35.35 34.82
N VAL A 12 19.68 -36.03 33.68
CA VAL A 12 19.44 -37.48 33.60
C VAL A 12 20.57 -38.12 32.80
N ASP A 13 21.20 -39.10 33.45
CA ASP A 13 22.30 -39.93 32.96
C ASP A 13 21.86 -40.91 31.86
N PHE A 14 22.73 -41.10 30.86
CA PHE A 14 22.58 -42.10 29.81
C PHE A 14 23.29 -43.41 30.17
N PRO A 15 22.68 -44.59 29.93
CA PRO A 15 23.38 -45.86 30.07
C PRO A 15 24.27 -46.17 28.86
N VAL A 16 25.49 -46.61 29.17
CA VAL A 16 26.57 -47.04 28.28
C VAL A 16 26.24 -48.39 27.62
N TYR A 17 26.30 -48.47 26.29
CA TYR A 17 26.24 -49.74 25.56
C TYR A 17 27.64 -50.19 25.12
N ARG A 18 28.05 -51.39 25.55
CA ARG A 18 29.29 -52.07 25.14
C ARG A 18 29.08 -52.84 23.83
N GLY A 19 29.90 -52.51 22.83
CA GLY A 19 30.64 -53.45 21.99
C GLY A 19 29.91 -54.34 20.98
N ALA A 20 30.07 -54.01 19.69
CA ALA A 20 30.19 -55.00 18.61
C ALA A 20 31.28 -54.54 17.64
N LYS A 21 32.29 -55.39 17.40
CA LYS A 21 33.33 -55.15 16.39
C LYS A 21 32.69 -55.28 15.00
N HIS A 22 32.67 -54.20 14.24
CA HIS A 22 32.39 -54.23 12.80
C HIS A 22 33.60 -53.65 12.07
N SER A 23 34.19 -54.45 11.18
CA SER A 23 35.31 -54.07 10.32
C SER A 23 34.87 -52.98 9.36
N TYR A 24 35.58 -51.85 9.38
CA TYR A 24 35.40 -50.72 8.47
C TYR A 24 36.05 -51.04 7.12
N ASP A 25 35.25 -51.04 6.05
CA ASP A 25 35.71 -51.09 4.66
C ASP A 25 35.76 -49.65 4.09
N PRO A 26 36.96 -49.09 3.84
CA PRO A 26 37.13 -47.71 3.38
C PRO A 26 36.66 -47.45 1.94
N THR A 27 36.25 -48.48 1.18
CA THR A 27 35.90 -48.34 -0.25
C THR A 27 34.41 -48.16 -0.54
N LYS A 28 33.53 -48.21 0.47
CA LYS A 28 32.07 -48.08 0.33
C LYS A 28 31.49 -46.74 0.81
N ALA A 29 32.29 -45.66 0.85
CA ALA A 29 31.77 -44.34 1.17
C ALA A 29 31.03 -43.74 -0.04
N LEU A 30 29.69 -43.74 0.01
CA LEU A 30 28.86 -42.94 -0.90
C LEU A 30 29.21 -41.44 -0.74
N PRO A 31 29.28 -40.66 -1.83
CA PRO A 31 29.62 -39.26 -1.74
C PRO A 31 28.56 -38.53 -0.89
N ARG A 32 28.99 -37.92 0.21
CA ARG A 32 28.14 -37.05 1.01
C ARG A 32 27.83 -35.81 0.18
N LYS A 33 26.58 -35.66 -0.25
CA LYS A 33 26.04 -34.41 -0.80
C LYS A 33 26.28 -33.32 0.25
N GLY A 34 27.13 -32.35 -0.06
CA GLY A 34 27.29 -31.14 0.75
C GLY A 34 25.94 -30.43 0.91
N PRO A 35 25.76 -29.59 1.94
CA PRO A 35 24.52 -28.85 2.11
C PRO A 35 24.23 -28.08 0.82
N ALA A 36 23.05 -28.31 0.25
CA ALA A 36 22.60 -27.52 -0.88
C ALA A 36 22.55 -26.07 -0.42
N VAL A 37 23.39 -25.22 -1.02
CA VAL A 37 23.26 -23.77 -0.86
C VAL A 37 21.91 -23.44 -1.47
N ALA A 38 20.92 -23.15 -0.63
CA ALA A 38 19.64 -22.66 -1.10
C ALA A 38 19.93 -21.41 -1.94
N ALA A 39 19.59 -21.46 -3.23
CA ALA A 39 19.62 -20.26 -4.06
C ALA A 39 18.81 -19.19 -3.34
N LYS A 40 19.36 -17.97 -3.22
CA LYS A 40 18.58 -16.82 -2.78
C LYS A 40 17.30 -16.78 -3.62
N PRO A 41 16.12 -16.53 -3.02
CA PRO A 41 14.91 -16.30 -3.80
C PRO A 41 15.25 -15.25 -4.87
N VAL A 42 14.94 -15.56 -6.13
CA VAL A 42 14.98 -14.55 -7.20
C VAL A 42 14.02 -13.45 -6.73
N ALA A 43 14.52 -12.22 -6.62
CA ALA A 43 13.67 -11.10 -6.22
C ALA A 43 12.44 -11.06 -7.13
N GLU A 44 11.23 -11.02 -6.56
CA GLU A 44 10.03 -10.86 -7.37
C GLU A 44 10.14 -9.55 -8.17
N PRO A 45 9.65 -9.52 -9.42
CA PRO A 45 9.65 -8.29 -10.20
C PRO A 45 8.82 -7.21 -9.50
N ALA A 46 9.21 -5.96 -9.69
CA ALA A 46 8.50 -4.81 -9.15
C ALA A 46 7.03 -4.82 -9.58
N LYS A 47 6.12 -4.57 -8.63
CA LYS A 47 4.68 -4.50 -8.89
C LYS A 47 4.33 -3.30 -9.76
N ARG A 48 3.38 -3.48 -10.67
CA ARG A 48 2.92 -2.44 -11.60
C ARG A 48 1.85 -1.56 -10.92
N LEU A 49 2.13 -0.26 -10.81
CA LEU A 49 1.21 0.72 -10.25
C LEU A 49 0.56 1.56 -11.33
N VAL A 50 -0.76 1.68 -11.27
CA VAL A 50 -1.49 2.77 -11.95
C VAL A 50 -1.91 3.79 -10.90
N VAL A 51 -1.56 5.06 -11.12
CA VAL A 51 -1.91 6.15 -10.19
C VAL A 51 -2.99 7.03 -10.80
N LEU A 52 -4.07 7.29 -10.07
CA LEU A 52 -5.16 8.16 -10.49
C LEU A 52 -5.10 9.51 -9.77
N VAL A 53 -5.26 10.61 -10.51
CA VAL A 53 -5.16 11.98 -10.01
C VAL A 53 -6.25 12.90 -10.54
N SER A 54 -6.54 13.97 -9.81
CA SER A 54 -7.48 15.01 -10.24
C SER A 54 -6.93 16.44 -10.16
N GLY A 55 -5.70 16.64 -9.69
CA GLY A 55 -5.20 17.97 -9.38
C GLY A 55 -3.68 18.05 -9.27
N SER A 56 -3.18 18.62 -8.16
CA SER A 56 -1.75 18.96 -7.97
C SER A 56 -0.80 17.76 -8.07
N GLY A 57 -1.27 16.55 -7.74
CA GLY A 57 -0.49 15.32 -7.79
C GLY A 57 0.67 15.29 -6.79
N THR A 58 0.54 15.91 -5.61
CA THR A 58 1.59 15.90 -4.59
C THR A 58 1.88 14.51 -4.02
N ASN A 59 0.84 13.66 -3.89
CA ASN A 59 1.00 12.25 -3.52
C ASN A 59 1.67 11.44 -4.64
N LEU A 60 1.33 11.71 -5.90
CA LEU A 60 2.03 11.14 -7.06
C LEU A 60 3.51 11.54 -7.06
N GLN A 61 3.84 12.81 -6.82
CA GLN A 61 5.24 13.25 -6.76
C GLN A 61 6.02 12.50 -5.68
N ALA A 62 5.45 12.33 -4.49
CA ALA A 62 6.11 11.61 -3.40
C ALA A 62 6.42 10.14 -3.77
N LEU A 63 5.50 9.46 -4.48
CA LEU A 63 5.75 8.11 -5.01
C LEU A 63 6.85 8.11 -6.06
N LEU A 64 6.83 9.06 -7.00
CA LEU A 64 7.87 9.19 -8.03
C LEU A 64 9.26 9.41 -7.42
N ASP A 65 9.36 10.32 -6.46
CA ASP A 65 10.62 10.67 -5.81
C ASP A 65 11.20 9.48 -5.05
N GLU A 66 10.37 8.75 -4.28
CA GLU A 66 10.82 7.57 -3.54
C GLU A 66 11.24 6.43 -4.46
N ILE A 67 10.45 6.14 -5.51
CA ILE A 67 10.78 5.09 -6.48
C ILE A 67 12.08 5.44 -7.22
N ALA A 68 12.29 6.71 -7.58
CA ALA A 68 13.52 7.15 -8.22
C ALA A 68 14.74 7.07 -7.28
N ALA A 69 14.56 7.39 -6.00
CA ALA A 69 15.63 7.34 -5.01
C ALA A 69 16.03 5.91 -4.63
N ALA A 70 15.05 5.02 -4.43
CA ALA A 70 15.28 3.64 -4.03
C ALA A 70 15.59 2.71 -5.23
N GLY A 71 15.01 3.00 -6.39
CA GLY A 71 14.91 2.08 -7.52
C GLY A 71 13.68 1.18 -7.41
N ALA A 72 13.03 0.88 -8.55
CA ALA A 72 11.77 0.14 -8.60
C ALA A 72 11.83 -1.24 -7.93
N GLU A 73 12.92 -1.98 -8.09
CA GLU A 73 13.11 -3.29 -7.45
C GLU A 73 13.21 -3.18 -5.92
N ALA A 74 13.94 -2.19 -5.40
CA ALA A 74 14.13 -2.02 -3.96
C ALA A 74 12.88 -1.43 -3.28
N TYR A 75 12.19 -0.51 -3.95
CA TYR A 75 10.87 -0.03 -3.51
C TYR A 75 9.81 -1.13 -3.60
N GLY A 76 9.96 -2.03 -4.58
CA GLY A 76 9.07 -3.14 -4.89
C GLY A 76 7.98 -2.81 -5.90
N ALA A 77 7.97 -1.61 -6.50
CA ALA A 77 6.96 -1.19 -7.44
C ALA A 77 7.47 -0.14 -8.44
N GLU A 78 6.82 -0.07 -9.60
CA GLU A 78 7.01 0.95 -10.63
C GLU A 78 5.67 1.57 -11.05
N ILE A 79 5.65 2.85 -11.39
CA ILE A 79 4.45 3.50 -11.93
C ILE A 79 4.43 3.31 -13.44
N VAL A 80 3.48 2.52 -13.92
CA VAL A 80 3.35 2.17 -15.34
C VAL A 80 2.41 3.10 -16.11
N ALA A 81 1.50 3.79 -15.42
CA ALA A 81 0.67 4.83 -15.99
C ALA A 81 0.07 5.77 -14.94
N VAL A 82 -0.25 6.99 -15.37
CA VAL A 82 -1.01 7.96 -14.59
C VAL A 82 -2.29 8.35 -15.31
N GLY A 83 -3.42 8.11 -14.67
CA GLY A 83 -4.75 8.46 -15.16
C GLY A 83 -5.31 9.71 -14.50
N ALA A 84 -6.09 10.50 -15.23
CA ALA A 84 -6.86 11.61 -14.66
C ALA A 84 -8.30 11.67 -15.14
N ASP A 85 -9.16 12.31 -14.35
CA ASP A 85 -10.55 12.59 -14.74
C ASP A 85 -10.72 13.94 -15.48
N ARG A 86 -9.63 14.67 -15.70
CA ARG A 86 -9.61 15.98 -16.35
C ARG A 86 -8.23 16.29 -16.94
N GLU A 87 -8.22 17.15 -17.95
CA GLU A 87 -7.00 17.61 -18.64
C GLU A 87 -6.32 18.74 -17.88
N GLY A 88 -5.05 19.00 -18.21
CA GLY A 88 -4.34 20.19 -17.75
C GLY A 88 -4.02 20.23 -16.25
N VAL A 89 -4.04 19.08 -15.58
CA VAL A 89 -3.70 18.99 -14.15
C VAL A 89 -2.20 18.75 -13.96
N GLU A 90 -1.64 19.37 -12.94
CA GLU A 90 -0.21 19.26 -12.61
C GLU A 90 0.21 17.79 -12.37
N GLY A 91 -0.67 16.94 -11.85
CA GLY A 91 -0.40 15.50 -11.73
C GLY A 91 -0.04 14.82 -13.05
N LEU A 92 -0.68 15.18 -14.17
CA LEU A 92 -0.32 14.65 -15.48
C LEU A 92 1.02 15.20 -15.95
N ALA A 93 1.26 16.50 -15.76
CA ALA A 93 2.54 17.13 -16.10
C ALA A 93 3.71 16.52 -15.31
N ARG A 94 3.50 16.11 -14.05
CA ARG A 94 4.49 15.36 -13.25
C ARG A 94 4.84 14.01 -13.88
N ALA A 95 3.83 13.25 -14.30
CA ALA A 95 4.02 11.95 -14.95
C ALA A 95 4.76 12.10 -16.30
N GLU A 96 4.38 13.08 -17.11
CA GLU A 96 5.04 13.39 -18.39
C GLU A 96 6.52 13.74 -18.19
N ARG A 97 6.85 14.57 -17.19
CA ARG A 97 8.25 14.90 -16.85
C ARG A 97 9.06 13.68 -16.41
N ALA A 98 8.41 12.67 -15.85
CA ALA A 98 9.01 11.39 -15.47
C ALA A 98 9.02 10.37 -16.62
N GLY A 99 8.50 10.71 -17.81
CA GLY A 99 8.42 9.80 -18.96
C GLY A 99 7.37 8.69 -18.82
N ILE A 100 6.39 8.86 -17.93
CA ILE A 100 5.38 7.85 -17.65
C ILE A 100 4.15 8.08 -18.55
N PRO A 101 3.60 7.02 -19.17
CA PRO A 101 2.37 7.12 -19.96
C PRO A 101 1.20 7.73 -19.17
N THR A 102 0.45 8.61 -19.84
CA THR A 102 -0.73 9.24 -19.24
C THR A 102 -2.00 8.92 -20.03
N PHE A 103 -3.14 8.94 -19.35
CA PHE A 103 -4.45 8.89 -19.99
C PHE A 103 -5.47 9.77 -19.26
N VAL A 104 -6.52 10.19 -19.97
CA VAL A 104 -7.59 11.00 -19.40
C VAL A 104 -8.95 10.38 -19.73
N ARG A 105 -9.82 10.28 -18.71
CA ARG A 105 -11.21 9.84 -18.85
C ARG A 105 -12.13 10.85 -18.16
N LYS A 106 -12.63 11.84 -18.90
CA LYS A 106 -13.50 12.89 -18.35
C LYS A 106 -14.92 12.38 -18.26
N VAL A 107 -15.59 12.53 -17.12
CA VAL A 107 -16.98 12.07 -16.93
C VAL A 107 -17.91 12.64 -18.01
N LYS A 108 -17.70 13.89 -18.40
CA LYS A 108 -18.50 14.60 -19.41
C LYS A 108 -18.38 14.05 -20.84
N ASP A 109 -17.41 13.19 -21.11
CA ASP A 109 -17.18 12.63 -22.46
C ASP A 109 -18.04 11.38 -22.71
N TYR A 110 -18.84 10.95 -21.72
CA TYR A 110 -19.64 9.72 -21.75
C TYR A 110 -21.12 10.06 -21.53
N GLY A 111 -22.02 9.26 -22.11
CA GLY A 111 -23.46 9.47 -22.00
C GLY A 111 -24.02 9.10 -20.63
N THR A 112 -23.38 8.14 -19.95
CA THR A 112 -23.77 7.70 -18.61
C THR A 112 -22.57 7.56 -17.67
N ARG A 113 -22.83 7.45 -16.36
CA ARG A 113 -21.76 7.25 -15.38
C ARG A 113 -21.17 5.84 -15.49
N GLU A 114 -22.00 4.88 -15.83
CA GLU A 114 -21.66 3.48 -16.05
C GLU A 114 -20.70 3.34 -17.25
N GLU A 115 -20.98 4.03 -18.36
CA GLU A 115 -20.07 4.09 -19.51
C GLU A 115 -18.70 4.69 -19.16
N TRP A 116 -18.68 5.77 -18.36
CA TRP A 116 -17.43 6.35 -17.88
C TRP A 116 -16.67 5.39 -16.96
N ASP A 117 -17.36 4.68 -16.07
CA ASP A 117 -16.75 3.71 -15.16
C ASP A 117 -16.11 2.56 -15.92
N ALA A 118 -16.83 1.99 -16.90
CA ALA A 118 -16.34 0.98 -17.82
C ALA A 118 -15.07 1.45 -18.54
N ALA A 119 -15.12 2.66 -19.11
CA ALA A 119 -13.98 3.22 -19.84
C ALA A 119 -12.77 3.53 -18.96
N LEU A 120 -12.98 3.96 -17.71
CA LEU A 120 -11.92 4.13 -16.72
C LEU A 120 -11.31 2.77 -16.36
N ALA A 121 -12.15 1.76 -16.12
CA ALA A 121 -11.72 0.41 -15.78
C ALA A 121 -10.90 -0.22 -16.92
N GLU A 122 -11.31 -0.06 -18.17
CA GLU A 122 -10.56 -0.51 -19.35
C GLU A 122 -9.23 0.22 -19.49
N ALA A 123 -9.22 1.55 -19.34
CA ALA A 123 -7.99 2.33 -19.44
C ALA A 123 -6.96 1.91 -18.38
N VAL A 124 -7.40 1.65 -17.15
CA VAL A 124 -6.54 1.12 -16.09
C VAL A 124 -6.10 -0.32 -16.39
N ALA A 125 -7.00 -1.19 -16.85
CA ALA A 125 -6.70 -2.59 -17.14
C ALA A 125 -5.68 -2.77 -18.28
N ALA A 126 -5.68 -1.88 -19.27
CA ALA A 126 -4.72 -1.89 -20.38
C ALA A 126 -3.25 -1.77 -19.93
N HIS A 127 -3.01 -1.34 -18.69
CA HIS A 127 -1.68 -1.26 -18.09
C HIS A 127 -1.36 -2.45 -17.15
N GLU A 128 -2.25 -3.43 -17.02
CA GLU A 128 -2.07 -4.64 -16.20
C GLU A 128 -1.54 -4.34 -14.78
N PRO A 129 -2.22 -3.50 -13.98
CA PRO A 129 -1.73 -3.14 -12.65
C PRO A 129 -1.89 -4.27 -11.63
N ASP A 130 -0.87 -4.39 -10.78
CA ASP A 130 -0.93 -5.16 -9.54
C ASP A 130 -1.65 -4.37 -8.44
N LEU A 131 -1.46 -3.04 -8.42
CA LEU A 131 -2.12 -2.10 -7.52
C LEU A 131 -2.57 -0.85 -8.27
N VAL A 132 -3.70 -0.30 -7.85
CA VAL A 132 -4.17 1.02 -8.28
C VAL A 132 -4.12 1.96 -7.08
N VAL A 133 -3.65 3.19 -7.27
CA VAL A 133 -3.53 4.18 -6.19
C VAL A 133 -4.30 5.44 -6.56
N SER A 134 -5.28 5.82 -5.74
CA SER A 134 -5.87 7.16 -5.77
C SER A 134 -4.94 8.11 -5.03
N ALA A 135 -4.30 9.01 -5.78
CA ALA A 135 -3.43 10.06 -5.27
C ALA A 135 -4.15 11.41 -5.36
N GLY A 136 -5.30 11.51 -4.67
CA GLY A 136 -6.21 12.64 -4.76
C GLY A 136 -7.12 12.58 -5.99
N PHE A 137 -7.65 11.39 -6.31
CA PHE A 137 -8.64 11.22 -7.36
C PHE A 137 -10.04 11.54 -6.83
N MET A 138 -10.68 12.55 -7.41
CA MET A 138 -11.91 13.16 -6.88
C MET A 138 -13.19 12.58 -7.50
N LYS A 139 -13.14 11.33 -7.98
CA LYS A 139 -14.29 10.62 -8.55
C LYS A 139 -14.48 9.28 -7.86
N ILE A 140 -15.73 9.01 -7.51
CA ILE A 140 -16.16 7.71 -6.99
C ILE A 140 -16.11 6.70 -8.14
N VAL A 141 -15.45 5.56 -7.92
CA VAL A 141 -15.44 4.47 -8.90
C VAL A 141 -16.70 3.63 -8.77
N GLY A 142 -17.16 3.06 -9.87
CA GLY A 142 -18.36 2.24 -9.95
C GLY A 142 -18.07 0.75 -9.83
N LYS A 143 -19.12 -0.04 -10.07
CA LYS A 143 -19.11 -1.50 -9.88
C LYS A 143 -18.18 -2.21 -10.84
N GLU A 144 -18.03 -1.74 -12.08
CA GLU A 144 -17.18 -2.41 -13.05
C GLU A 144 -15.71 -2.24 -12.69
N PHE A 145 -15.34 -1.05 -12.24
CA PHE A 145 -14.01 -0.78 -11.73
C PHE A 145 -13.69 -1.63 -10.49
N LEU A 146 -14.60 -1.67 -9.52
CA LEU A 146 -14.41 -2.45 -8.29
C LEU A 146 -14.42 -3.97 -8.53
N ALA A 147 -15.16 -4.46 -9.54
CA ALA A 147 -15.10 -5.87 -9.92
C ALA A 147 -13.69 -6.27 -10.40
N ARG A 148 -12.94 -5.35 -11.01
CA ARG A 148 -11.57 -5.60 -11.48
C ARG A 148 -10.52 -5.33 -10.42
N PHE A 149 -10.64 -4.21 -9.70
CA PHE A 149 -9.58 -3.69 -8.84
C PHE A 149 -9.93 -3.68 -7.35
N GLY A 150 -11.11 -4.18 -6.98
CA GLY A 150 -11.50 -4.36 -5.58
C GLY A 150 -10.46 -5.19 -4.83
N GLY A 151 -10.09 -4.71 -3.64
CA GLY A 151 -8.99 -5.29 -2.84
C GLY A 151 -7.58 -4.98 -3.36
N ARG A 152 -7.44 -4.23 -4.47
CA ARG A 152 -6.15 -3.76 -5.02
C ARG A 152 -6.11 -2.24 -5.26
N PHE A 153 -7.21 -1.55 -5.01
CA PHE A 153 -7.34 -0.11 -5.17
C PHE A 153 -7.17 0.60 -3.82
N VAL A 154 -6.07 1.32 -3.66
CA VAL A 154 -5.70 2.05 -2.45
C VAL A 154 -6.11 3.52 -2.59
N ASN A 155 -6.67 4.10 -1.54
CA ASN A 155 -6.99 5.53 -1.46
C ASN A 155 -6.43 6.14 -0.17
N THR A 156 -6.21 7.46 -0.21
CA THR A 156 -5.95 8.27 0.97
C THR A 156 -7.12 9.21 1.23
N HIS A 157 -7.47 9.37 2.50
CA HIS A 157 -8.51 10.27 2.96
C HIS A 157 -7.96 11.20 4.05
N PRO A 158 -8.16 12.54 3.98
CA PRO A 158 -7.60 13.50 4.93
C PRO A 158 -8.43 13.61 6.22
N ALA A 159 -8.76 12.47 6.83
CA ALA A 159 -9.25 12.36 8.19
C ALA A 159 -8.93 10.98 8.79
N LEU A 160 -9.11 10.83 10.11
CA LEU A 160 -9.04 9.52 10.78
C LEU A 160 -10.38 8.79 10.65
N LEU A 161 -10.52 7.95 9.61
CA LEU A 161 -11.69 7.11 9.44
C LEU A 161 -11.89 6.16 10.64
N PRO A 162 -13.13 5.89 11.07
CA PRO A 162 -14.40 6.21 10.40
C PRO A 162 -14.92 7.65 10.60
N SER A 163 -14.16 8.54 11.25
CA SER A 163 -14.57 9.93 11.45
C SER A 163 -14.40 10.75 10.17
N PHE A 164 -15.38 11.64 9.93
CA PHE A 164 -15.40 12.62 8.84
C PHE A 164 -15.17 12.04 7.43
N PRO A 165 -15.93 11.03 6.97
CA PRO A 165 -15.83 10.51 5.61
C PRO A 165 -16.35 11.52 4.57
N GLY A 166 -15.99 11.33 3.30
CA GLY A 166 -16.45 12.15 2.19
C GLY A 166 -15.60 13.38 1.91
N ALA A 167 -16.08 14.26 1.03
CA ALA A 167 -15.24 15.29 0.40
C ALA A 167 -14.70 16.39 1.32
N HIS A 168 -15.16 16.48 2.58
CA HIS A 168 -14.91 17.63 3.46
C HIS A 168 -14.32 17.26 4.82
N GLY A 169 -13.57 16.15 4.90
CA GLY A 169 -13.02 15.64 6.16
C GLY A 169 -12.29 16.68 7.03
N VAL A 170 -11.47 17.54 6.42
CA VAL A 170 -10.73 18.60 7.13
C VAL A 170 -11.65 19.67 7.70
N ARG A 171 -12.55 20.21 6.87
CA ARG A 171 -13.55 21.21 7.27
C ARG A 171 -14.43 20.68 8.40
N ASP A 172 -14.88 19.44 8.27
CA ASP A 172 -15.81 18.82 9.20
C ASP A 172 -15.12 18.53 10.55
N ALA A 173 -13.83 18.17 10.54
CA ALA A 173 -13.02 18.03 11.77
C ALA A 173 -12.87 19.38 12.52
N LEU A 174 -12.60 20.47 11.81
CA LEU A 174 -12.52 21.81 12.39
C LEU A 174 -13.88 22.26 12.95
N ALA A 175 -14.95 22.13 12.16
CA ALA A 175 -16.30 22.53 12.56
C ALA A 175 -16.80 21.75 13.79
N TYR A 176 -16.40 20.48 13.93
CA TYR A 176 -16.70 19.67 15.11
C TYR A 176 -15.92 20.09 16.36
N GLY A 177 -14.79 20.78 16.20
CA GLY A 177 -13.87 21.11 17.29
C GLY A 177 -12.95 19.95 17.68
N ALA A 178 -12.60 19.08 16.72
CA ALA A 178 -11.65 17.99 16.96
C ALA A 178 -10.29 18.56 17.38
N ARG A 179 -9.65 17.92 18.38
CA ARG A 179 -8.26 18.24 18.79
C ARG A 179 -7.22 17.37 18.10
N VAL A 180 -7.67 16.28 17.49
CA VAL A 180 -6.84 15.32 16.77
C VAL A 180 -7.61 14.90 15.52
N THR A 181 -6.91 14.92 14.39
CA THR A 181 -7.34 14.39 13.10
C THR A 181 -6.17 13.66 12.45
N GLY A 182 -6.13 13.52 11.13
CA GLY A 182 -5.06 12.83 10.44
C GLY A 182 -5.38 12.50 9.00
N CYS A 183 -4.74 11.45 8.51
CA CYS A 183 -5.06 10.82 7.24
C CYS A 183 -5.23 9.31 7.43
N THR A 184 -5.99 8.70 6.53
CA THR A 184 -6.18 7.25 6.49
C THR A 184 -5.84 6.73 5.10
N VAL A 185 -5.03 5.68 5.04
CA VAL A 185 -4.79 4.87 3.84
C VAL A 185 -5.65 3.62 3.95
N HIS A 186 -6.51 3.37 2.96
CA HIS A 186 -7.45 2.25 2.98
C HIS A 186 -7.63 1.64 1.58
N PHE A 187 -8.15 0.41 1.54
CA PHE A 187 -8.68 -0.13 0.29
C PHE A 187 -10.06 0.46 0.00
N VAL A 188 -10.33 0.76 -1.26
CA VAL A 188 -11.64 1.27 -1.70
C VAL A 188 -12.64 0.10 -1.83
N ASP A 189 -13.85 0.32 -1.34
CA ASP A 189 -15.02 -0.55 -1.51
C ASP A 189 -16.18 0.22 -2.19
N ASP A 190 -17.39 -0.32 -2.13
CA ASP A 190 -18.57 0.26 -2.79
C ASP A 190 -19.19 1.44 -2.03
N GLY A 191 -18.71 1.72 -0.81
CA GLY A 191 -19.08 2.91 -0.05
C GLY A 191 -18.02 4.02 -0.11
N VAL A 192 -18.38 5.18 0.43
CA VAL A 192 -17.49 6.35 0.48
C VAL A 192 -16.64 6.26 1.74
N ASP A 193 -15.33 6.03 1.54
CA ASP A 193 -14.33 5.94 2.60
C ASP A 193 -14.65 4.88 3.68
N THR A 194 -15.31 3.79 3.26
CA THR A 194 -15.76 2.72 4.18
C THR A 194 -14.87 1.49 4.20
N GLY A 195 -13.95 1.36 3.25
CA GLY A 195 -13.20 0.12 3.09
C GLY A 195 -12.17 -0.17 4.19
N PRO A 196 -11.52 -1.35 4.11
CA PRO A 196 -10.55 -1.81 5.11
C PRO A 196 -9.38 -0.84 5.25
N ILE A 197 -9.15 -0.38 6.49
CA ILE A 197 -8.05 0.54 6.81
C ILE A 197 -6.73 -0.23 6.81
N ILE A 198 -5.75 0.31 6.10
CA ILE A 198 -4.38 -0.23 6.01
C ILE A 198 -3.50 0.45 7.05
N ALA A 199 -3.54 1.78 7.11
CA ALA A 199 -2.76 2.58 8.05
C ALA A 199 -3.41 3.96 8.30
N GLN A 200 -3.05 4.58 9.41
CA GLN A 200 -3.48 5.95 9.76
C GLN A 200 -2.29 6.75 10.27
N GLY A 201 -2.28 8.03 9.94
CA GLY A 201 -1.31 9.01 10.43
C GLY A 201 -2.03 10.10 11.20
N VAL A 202 -1.57 10.39 12.41
CA VAL A 202 -2.24 11.32 13.33
C VAL A 202 -1.66 12.71 13.22
N VAL A 203 -2.52 13.72 13.29
CA VAL A 203 -2.18 15.14 13.27
C VAL A 203 -2.96 15.88 14.36
N GLU A 204 -2.26 16.73 15.11
CA GLU A 204 -2.88 17.65 16.07
C GLU A 204 -3.59 18.80 15.33
N VAL A 205 -4.79 19.14 15.79
CA VAL A 205 -5.52 20.35 15.39
C VAL A 205 -5.20 21.45 16.40
N ARG A 206 -4.55 22.51 15.93
CA ARG A 206 -4.13 23.66 16.75
C ARG A 206 -5.27 24.68 16.86
N ASP A 207 -5.24 25.49 17.90
CA ASP A 207 -6.30 26.48 18.16
C ASP A 207 -6.37 27.56 17.06
N GLU A 208 -5.25 27.86 16.41
CA GLU A 208 -5.13 28.83 15.32
C GLU A 208 -5.32 28.26 13.91
N ASP A 209 -5.61 26.96 13.78
CA ASP A 209 -5.73 26.32 12.46
C ASP A 209 -6.96 26.84 11.69
N ASP A 210 -6.73 27.25 10.44
CA ASP A 210 -7.75 27.26 9.41
C ASP A 210 -7.69 25.96 8.58
N GLU A 211 -8.67 25.79 7.67
CA GLU A 211 -8.76 24.58 6.83
C GLU A 211 -7.49 24.38 5.98
N SER A 212 -6.89 25.45 5.47
CA SER A 212 -5.70 25.36 4.63
C SER A 212 -4.48 24.90 5.43
N ALA A 213 -4.23 25.52 6.59
CA ALA A 213 -3.11 25.20 7.46
C ALA A 213 -3.19 23.76 7.98
N LEU A 214 -4.37 23.33 8.42
CA LEU A 214 -4.59 21.95 8.85
C LEU A 214 -4.43 20.96 7.70
N HIS A 215 -5.01 21.27 6.53
CA HIS A 215 -4.92 20.38 5.37
C HIS A 215 -3.48 20.20 4.90
N GLU A 216 -2.66 21.26 4.83
CA GLU A 216 -1.25 21.11 4.47
C GLU A 216 -0.47 20.23 5.47
N ARG A 217 -0.73 20.37 6.78
CA ARG A 217 -0.14 19.50 7.81
C ARG A 217 -0.57 18.04 7.65
N ILE A 218 -1.84 17.79 7.33
CA ILE A 218 -2.33 16.44 7.01
C ILE A 218 -1.62 15.88 5.77
N LYS A 219 -1.47 16.69 4.70
CA LYS A 219 -0.82 16.24 3.47
C LYS A 219 0.65 15.85 3.68
N GLU A 220 1.36 16.48 4.61
CA GLU A 220 2.74 16.08 4.97
C GLU A 220 2.80 14.66 5.51
N VAL A 221 1.90 14.31 6.42
CA VAL A 221 1.81 12.96 6.98
C VAL A 221 1.27 11.98 5.93
N GLU A 222 0.26 12.39 5.16
CA GLU A 222 -0.36 11.59 4.12
C GLU A 222 0.64 11.12 3.05
N ARG A 223 1.45 12.03 2.52
CA ARG A 223 2.47 11.70 1.50
C ARG A 223 3.41 10.60 2.01
N ARG A 224 3.93 10.76 3.22
CA ARG A 224 4.87 9.80 3.83
C ARG A 224 4.20 8.45 4.06
N LEU A 225 2.99 8.47 4.60
CA LEU A 225 2.23 7.26 4.92
C LEU A 225 1.85 6.49 3.66
N LEU A 226 1.39 7.18 2.61
CA LEU A 226 1.03 6.55 1.34
C LEU A 226 2.25 5.86 0.70
N VAL A 227 3.38 6.56 0.64
CA VAL A 227 4.63 6.02 0.07
C VAL A 227 5.10 4.79 0.83
N GLU A 228 5.07 4.82 2.17
CA GLU A 228 5.42 3.65 3.00
C GLU A 228 4.48 2.48 2.75
N VAL A 229 3.17 2.73 2.79
CA VAL A 229 2.14 1.69 2.66
C VAL A 229 2.22 1.02 1.29
N VAL A 230 2.28 1.79 0.21
CA VAL A 230 2.35 1.23 -1.16
C VAL A 230 3.59 0.36 -1.33
N GLY A 231 4.76 0.82 -0.89
CA GLY A 231 5.99 0.03 -0.97
C GLY A 231 5.96 -1.23 -0.11
N ARG A 232 5.28 -1.21 1.04
CA ARG A 232 5.08 -2.40 1.88
C ARG A 232 4.11 -3.40 1.27
N LEU A 233 2.97 -2.93 0.74
CA LEU A 233 2.01 -3.78 0.04
C LEU A 233 2.66 -4.47 -1.17
N ALA A 234 3.47 -3.73 -1.92
CA ALA A 234 4.11 -4.24 -3.13
C ALA A 234 5.19 -5.30 -2.84
N ARG A 235 6.03 -5.07 -1.81
CA ARG A 235 7.12 -6.01 -1.46
C ARG A 235 6.67 -7.24 -0.71
N ASN A 236 5.71 -7.07 0.19
CA ASN A 236 5.38 -8.12 1.15
C ASN A 236 4.10 -8.89 0.79
N GLY A 237 3.24 -8.31 -0.04
CA GLY A 237 1.88 -8.81 -0.19
C GLY A 237 1.02 -8.55 1.06
N TYR A 238 -0.26 -8.87 0.95
CA TYR A 238 -1.24 -8.60 2.00
C TYR A 238 -2.44 -9.51 1.89
N ARG A 239 -3.21 -9.57 2.98
CA ARG A 239 -4.52 -10.21 3.05
C ARG A 239 -5.53 -9.25 3.64
N ILE A 240 -6.77 -9.35 3.16
CA ILE A 240 -7.93 -8.61 3.69
C ILE A 240 -8.82 -9.62 4.40
N GLU A 241 -9.07 -9.40 5.68
CA GLU A 241 -9.92 -10.24 6.53
C GLU A 241 -11.07 -9.40 7.10
N GLY A 242 -12.21 -9.41 6.42
CA GLY A 242 -13.31 -8.50 6.71
C GLY A 242 -12.84 -7.05 6.60
N ARG A 243 -12.80 -6.32 7.72
CA ARG A 243 -12.35 -4.91 7.78
C ARG A 243 -10.87 -4.72 8.09
N LYS A 244 -10.11 -5.80 8.28
CA LYS A 244 -8.70 -5.74 8.70
C LYS A 244 -7.79 -6.04 7.52
N VAL A 245 -6.69 -5.31 7.45
CA VAL A 245 -5.59 -5.57 6.51
C VAL A 245 -4.39 -6.08 7.28
N VAL A 246 -3.78 -7.16 6.79
CA VAL A 246 -2.50 -7.66 7.31
C VAL A 246 -1.50 -7.68 6.16
N ILE A 247 -0.46 -6.86 6.26
CA ILE A 247 0.71 -6.90 5.38
C ILE A 247 1.62 -8.02 5.89
N GLN A 248 2.08 -8.88 4.98
CA GLN A 248 2.82 -10.10 5.35
C GLN A 248 4.30 -9.82 5.69
#